data_AF-A0A8T5JWI9-F1
#
_entry.id   AF-A0A8T5JWI9-F1
#
_cell.length_a   1.000
_cell.length_b   1.000
_cell.length_c   1.000
_cell.angle_alpha   90.00
_cell.angle_beta   90.00
_cell.angle_gamma   90.00
#
_symmetry.space_group_name_H-M   'P 1'
#
loop_
_entity.id
_entity.type
_entity.pdbx_description
1 polymer ?
#
loop_
_entity_poly.entity_id
_entity_poly.type
_entity_poly.pdbx_seq_one_letter_code
_entity_poly.pdbx_strand_id
1 'polypeptide(L)'
;MSATDSLREDHKQIRRLDKVIIKCYTGLYAGKDIPIPDLEKITIIIEEFFDSIHYSREEDSYFPCVASYDHLKQEIRSLLIEHEFSRRIAIQIKKHVKRWKNGEDAREPVARFLKTYSIYLMDHMSKEENFFDKAEAEILSKEEEFEMYEQFKSVMTISKKMEDMIKEIEYLEKQDWVQN
;
A
#
# COMPACT_ATOMS: atom_id res chain seq x y z
N MET A 1 2.33 -20.81 5.99
CA MET A 1 1.96 -19.45 5.60
C MET A 1 0.98 -19.60 4.46
N SER A 2 -0.23 -19.08 4.62
CA SER A 2 -1.28 -19.06 3.61
C SER A 2 -1.18 -17.81 2.72
N ALA A 3 -2.04 -17.68 1.71
CA ALA A 3 -2.13 -16.48 0.89
C ALA A 3 -2.62 -15.30 1.74
N THR A 4 -3.66 -15.52 2.56
CA THR A 4 -4.15 -14.52 3.50
C THR A 4 -3.06 -14.10 4.50
N ASP A 5 -2.29 -15.04 5.07
CA ASP A 5 -1.16 -14.69 5.96
C ASP A 5 -0.13 -13.80 5.25
N SER A 6 0.14 -14.05 3.96
CA SER A 6 1.07 -13.25 3.17
C SER A 6 0.56 -11.82 2.95
N LEU A 7 -0.73 -11.65 2.64
CA LEU A 7 -1.34 -10.32 2.51
C LEU A 7 -1.33 -9.57 3.86
N ARG A 8 -1.60 -10.27 4.97
CA ARG A 8 -1.47 -9.70 6.32
C ARG A 8 -0.02 -9.33 6.67
N GLU A 9 0.98 -10.03 6.12
CA GLU A 9 2.38 -9.63 6.27
C GLU A 9 2.69 -8.36 5.46
N ASP A 10 2.13 -8.23 4.25
CA ASP A 10 2.20 -7.00 3.46
C ASP A 10 1.61 -5.83 4.27
N HIS A 11 0.45 -6.02 4.92
CA HIS A 11 -0.17 -5.02 5.80
C HIS A 11 0.76 -4.54 6.93
N LYS A 12 1.63 -5.40 7.47
CA LYS A 12 2.60 -4.98 8.49
C LYS A 12 3.62 -4.00 7.92
N GLN A 13 4.10 -4.24 6.71
CA GLN A 13 5.04 -3.35 6.02
C GLN A 13 4.36 -2.04 5.61
N ILE A 14 3.11 -2.12 5.16
CA ILE A 14 2.26 -0.96 4.86
C ILE A 14 2.08 -0.06 6.09
N ARG A 15 1.82 -0.65 7.27
CA ARG A 15 1.74 0.11 8.53
C ARG A 15 3.06 0.76 8.94
N ARG A 16 4.21 0.17 8.57
CA ARG A 16 5.52 0.80 8.78
C ARG A 16 5.68 2.04 7.91
N LEU A 17 5.37 1.92 6.61
CA LEU A 17 5.37 3.07 5.70
C LEU A 17 4.40 4.16 6.14
N ASP A 18 3.20 3.81 6.60
CA ASP A 18 2.20 4.79 7.04
C ASP A 18 2.72 5.68 8.18
N LYS A 19 3.47 5.11 9.14
CA LYS A 19 4.13 5.91 10.19
C LYS A 19 5.11 6.94 9.62
N VAL A 20 5.85 6.57 8.58
CA VAL A 20 6.74 7.49 7.85
C VAL A 20 5.92 8.58 7.15
N ILE A 21 4.83 8.20 6.46
CA ILE A 21 3.92 9.14 5.80
C ILE A 21 3.34 10.15 6.79
N ILE A 22 2.92 9.68 7.99
CA ILE A 22 2.42 10.53 9.08
C ILE A 22 3.47 11.56 9.51
N LYS A 23 4.70 11.12 9.78
CA LYS A 23 5.81 12.01 10.12
C LYS A 23 6.08 13.03 9.00
N CYS A 24 5.99 12.58 7.76
CA CYS A 24 6.22 13.42 6.59
C CYS A 24 5.19 14.54 6.50
N TYR A 25 3.90 14.23 6.40
CA TYR A 25 2.90 15.29 6.21
C TYR A 25 2.77 16.20 7.44
N THR A 26 2.96 15.68 8.66
CA THR A 26 2.94 16.50 9.88
C THR A 26 4.13 17.46 9.92
N GLY A 27 5.32 16.99 9.56
CA GLY A 27 6.52 17.81 9.43
C GLY A 27 6.35 18.92 8.38
N LEU A 28 5.83 18.57 7.20
CA LEU A 28 5.55 19.52 6.13
C LEU A 28 4.56 20.61 6.57
N TYR A 29 3.47 20.25 7.26
CA TYR A 29 2.52 21.23 7.80
C TYR A 29 3.14 22.10 8.92
N ALA A 30 4.09 21.57 9.68
CA ALA A 30 4.85 22.32 10.68
C ALA A 30 5.97 23.19 10.06
N GLY A 31 6.13 23.18 8.74
CA GLY A 31 7.15 23.95 8.04
C GLY A 31 8.55 23.33 8.07
N LYS A 32 8.70 22.09 8.55
CA LYS A 32 9.97 21.34 8.48
C LYS A 32 10.32 21.03 7.02
N ASP A 33 11.61 21.04 6.72
CA ASP A 33 12.11 20.62 5.42
C ASP A 33 12.29 19.10 5.39
N ILE A 34 11.63 18.47 4.41
CA ILE A 34 11.79 17.04 4.10
C ILE A 34 12.55 16.96 2.77
N PRO A 35 13.63 16.16 2.67
CA PRO A 35 14.39 16.03 1.43
C PRO A 35 13.49 15.56 0.27
N ILE A 36 13.55 16.25 -0.88
CA ILE A 36 12.83 15.81 -2.10
C ILE A 36 13.14 14.35 -2.48
N PRO A 37 14.40 13.85 -2.40
CA PRO A 37 14.68 12.44 -2.67
C PRO A 37 13.87 11.47 -1.80
N ASP A 38 13.59 11.83 -0.55
CA ASP A 38 12.80 10.98 0.36
C ASP A 38 11.31 11.01 -0.01
N LEU A 39 10.79 12.15 -0.46
CA LEU A 39 9.43 12.25 -1.01
C LEU A 39 9.28 11.43 -2.30
N GLU A 40 10.32 11.42 -3.15
CA GLU A 40 10.35 10.57 -4.35
C GLU A 40 10.37 9.09 -3.97
N LYS A 41 11.14 8.69 -2.95
CA LYS A 41 11.15 7.32 -2.41
C LYS A 41 9.79 6.89 -1.88
N ILE A 42 9.13 7.73 -1.07
CA ILE A 42 7.75 7.45 -0.59
C ILE A 42 6.81 7.23 -1.78
N THR A 43 6.92 8.05 -2.83
CA THR A 43 6.09 7.92 -4.03
C THR A 43 6.35 6.60 -4.76
N ILE A 44 7.61 6.19 -4.89
CA ILE A 44 7.98 4.91 -5.52
C ILE A 44 7.44 3.74 -4.71
N ILE A 45 7.56 3.76 -3.38
CA ILE A 45 7.01 2.70 -2.53
C ILE A 45 5.49 2.63 -2.67
N ILE A 46 4.79 3.77 -2.68
CA ILE A 46 3.35 3.81 -2.90
C ILE A 46 2.96 3.15 -4.23
N GLU A 47 3.65 3.47 -5.33
CA GLU A 47 3.34 2.91 -6.65
C GLU A 47 3.72 1.43 -6.77
N GLU A 48 4.91 1.04 -6.32
CA GLU A 48 5.43 -0.32 -6.54
C GLU A 48 4.91 -1.31 -5.49
N PHE A 49 4.88 -0.95 -4.19
CA PHE A 49 4.43 -1.86 -3.14
C PHE A 49 2.93 -2.13 -3.24
N PHE A 50 2.12 -1.08 -3.36
CA PHE A 50 0.67 -1.24 -3.33
C PHE A 50 0.17 -1.77 -4.67
N ASP A 51 0.40 -1.05 -5.76
CA ASP A 51 -0.22 -1.41 -7.04
C ASP A 51 0.42 -2.67 -7.66
N SER A 52 1.75 -2.67 -7.78
CA SER A 52 2.47 -3.72 -8.52
C SER A 52 2.74 -5.00 -7.72
N ILE A 53 2.44 -5.01 -6.41
CA ILE A 53 2.67 -6.17 -5.56
C ILE A 53 1.39 -6.54 -4.79
N HIS A 54 0.97 -5.71 -3.84
CA HIS A 54 -0.12 -6.05 -2.92
C HIS A 54 -1.47 -6.18 -3.65
N TYR A 55 -1.91 -5.12 -4.35
CA TYR A 55 -3.14 -5.12 -5.12
C TYR A 55 -3.11 -6.14 -6.25
N SER A 56 -1.99 -6.36 -6.93
CA SER A 56 -1.92 -7.44 -7.93
C SER A 56 -2.18 -8.83 -7.34
N ARG A 57 -1.70 -9.11 -6.12
CA ARG A 57 -1.98 -10.40 -5.45
C ARG A 57 -3.46 -10.56 -5.15
N GLU A 58 -4.11 -9.46 -4.78
CA GLU A 58 -5.54 -9.45 -4.48
C GLU A 58 -6.40 -9.51 -5.73
N GLU A 59 -6.19 -8.58 -6.67
CA GLU A 59 -7.00 -8.40 -7.87
C GLU A 59 -6.82 -9.53 -8.89
N ASP A 60 -5.61 -10.08 -9.02
CA ASP A 60 -5.32 -11.10 -10.05
C ASP A 60 -5.51 -12.54 -9.54
N SER A 61 -5.57 -12.76 -8.22
CA SER A 61 -5.60 -14.12 -7.65
C SER A 61 -6.59 -14.25 -6.49
N TYR A 62 -6.44 -13.48 -5.40
CA TYR A 62 -7.27 -13.65 -4.20
C TYR A 62 -8.76 -13.36 -4.43
N PHE A 63 -9.11 -12.18 -4.93
CA PHE A 63 -10.49 -11.79 -5.20
C PHE A 63 -11.13 -12.68 -6.27
N PRO A 64 -10.46 -13.04 -7.40
CA PRO A 64 -11.00 -14.02 -8.34
C PRO A 64 -11.32 -15.38 -7.72
N CYS A 65 -10.45 -15.90 -6.84
CA CYS A 65 -10.67 -17.16 -6.13
C CYS A 65 -11.95 -17.07 -5.27
N VAL A 66 -12.06 -16.05 -4.43
CA VAL A 66 -13.23 -15.84 -3.56
C VAL A 66 -14.51 -15.62 -4.39
N ALA A 67 -14.45 -14.82 -5.44
CA ALA A 67 -15.61 -14.49 -6.28
C ALA A 67 -16.18 -15.70 -7.07
N SER A 68 -15.38 -16.76 -7.26
CA SER A 68 -15.80 -17.98 -7.95
C SER A 68 -16.95 -18.72 -7.24
N TYR A 69 -17.12 -18.46 -5.94
CA TYR A 69 -18.18 -19.03 -5.09
C TYR A 69 -19.48 -18.22 -5.07
N ASP A 70 -19.60 -17.17 -5.89
CA ASP A 70 -20.76 -16.25 -5.94
C ASP A 70 -21.10 -15.58 -4.59
N HIS A 71 -20.11 -15.49 -3.69
CA HIS A 71 -20.21 -14.88 -2.37
C HIS A 71 -19.29 -13.65 -2.26
N LEU A 72 -19.58 -12.73 -1.35
CA LEU A 72 -18.82 -11.49 -1.07
C LEU A 72 -18.52 -10.57 -2.28
N LYS A 73 -19.25 -10.70 -3.39
CA LYS A 73 -19.02 -9.92 -4.62
C LYS A 73 -19.20 -8.41 -4.42
N GLN A 74 -20.06 -7.98 -3.49
CA GLN A 74 -20.27 -6.56 -3.22
C GLN A 74 -19.08 -5.97 -2.46
N GLU A 75 -18.55 -6.71 -1.50
CA GLU A 75 -17.35 -6.36 -0.74
C GLU A 75 -16.14 -6.25 -1.67
N ILE A 76 -15.91 -7.26 -2.52
CA ILE A 76 -14.84 -7.23 -3.53
C ILE A 76 -14.99 -6.01 -4.43
N ARG A 77 -16.19 -5.73 -4.94
CA ARG A 77 -16.43 -4.54 -5.77
C ARG A 77 -16.13 -3.24 -5.03
N SER A 78 -16.46 -3.15 -3.75
CA SER A 78 -16.16 -1.97 -2.93
C SER A 78 -14.65 -1.78 -2.76
N LEU A 79 -13.91 -2.85 -2.47
CA LEU A 79 -12.46 -2.82 -2.33
C LEU A 79 -11.76 -2.43 -3.64
N LEU A 80 -12.20 -2.95 -4.79
CA LEU A 80 -11.68 -2.56 -6.10
C LEU A 80 -11.89 -1.06 -6.42
N ILE A 81 -13.04 -0.49 -6.02
CA ILE A 81 -13.28 0.95 -6.15
C ILE A 81 -12.32 1.75 -5.27
N GLU A 82 -12.04 1.24 -4.07
CA GLU A 82 -11.07 1.82 -3.15
C GLU A 82 -9.64 1.76 -3.72
N HIS A 83 -9.22 0.66 -4.34
CA HIS A 83 -7.91 0.55 -5.02
C HIS A 83 -7.77 1.62 -6.12
N GLU A 84 -8.81 1.82 -6.94
CA GLU A 84 -8.82 2.87 -7.95
C GLU A 84 -8.73 4.28 -7.34
N PHE A 85 -9.34 4.49 -6.17
CA PHE A 85 -9.20 5.74 -5.43
C PHE A 85 -7.78 5.93 -4.91
N SER A 86 -7.16 4.88 -4.36
CA SER A 86 -5.76 4.84 -3.92
C SER A 86 -4.80 5.27 -5.05
N ARG A 87 -4.94 4.65 -6.23
CA ARG A 87 -4.16 4.97 -7.43
C ARG A 87 -4.26 6.44 -7.81
N ARG A 88 -5.47 7.03 -7.74
CA ARG A 88 -5.68 8.46 -8.03
C ARG A 88 -4.99 9.37 -7.02
N ILE A 89 -4.98 9.02 -5.75
CA ILE A 89 -4.24 9.78 -4.72
C ILE A 89 -2.74 9.69 -4.99
N ALA A 90 -2.21 8.50 -5.26
CA ALA A 90 -0.79 8.28 -5.58
C ALA A 90 -0.31 9.15 -6.75
N ILE A 91 -1.11 9.23 -7.83
CA ILE A 91 -0.85 10.12 -8.98
C ILE A 91 -0.75 11.59 -8.53
N GLN A 92 -1.61 12.05 -7.62
CA GLN A 92 -1.52 13.44 -7.13
C GLN A 92 -0.27 13.68 -6.27
N ILE A 93 0.10 12.73 -5.40
CA ILE A 93 1.34 12.81 -4.62
C ILE A 93 2.52 12.99 -5.57
N LYS A 94 2.69 12.07 -6.53
CA LYS A 94 3.77 12.10 -7.53
C LYS A 94 3.81 13.40 -8.32
N LYS A 95 2.65 13.85 -8.80
CA LYS A 95 2.51 15.10 -9.54
C LYS A 95 3.03 16.29 -8.73
N HIS A 96 2.66 16.39 -7.46
CA HIS A 96 3.03 17.52 -6.61
C HIS A 96 4.48 17.44 -6.13
N VAL A 97 5.02 16.24 -5.85
CA VAL A 97 6.45 16.04 -5.59
C VAL A 97 7.29 16.48 -6.80
N LYS A 98 6.88 16.10 -8.02
CA LYS A 98 7.56 16.51 -9.25
C LYS A 98 7.55 18.03 -9.46
N ARG A 99 6.42 18.69 -9.20
CA ARG A 99 6.32 20.16 -9.25
C ARG A 99 7.27 20.81 -8.24
N TRP A 100 7.32 20.27 -7.02
CA TRP A 100 8.22 20.78 -5.99
C TRP A 100 9.69 20.65 -6.39
N LYS A 101 10.08 19.48 -6.92
CA LYS A 101 11.42 19.25 -7.46
C LYS A 101 11.82 20.26 -8.54
N ASN A 102 10.85 20.76 -9.31
CA ASN A 102 11.06 21.74 -10.38
C ASN A 102 11.03 23.20 -9.89
N GLY A 103 10.99 23.45 -8.58
CA GLY A 103 11.08 24.79 -7.99
C GLY A 103 9.75 25.47 -7.68
N GLU A 104 8.61 24.79 -7.90
CA GLU A 104 7.30 25.29 -7.46
C GLU A 104 7.11 25.04 -5.96
N ASP A 105 6.47 25.97 -5.24
CA ASP A 105 6.01 25.67 -3.89
C ASP A 105 4.79 24.74 -3.95
N ALA A 106 5.03 23.44 -3.74
CA ALA A 106 4.02 22.41 -3.69
C ALA A 106 4.00 21.68 -2.34
N ARG A 107 4.51 22.31 -1.27
CA ARG A 107 4.55 21.74 0.09
C ARG A 107 3.17 21.33 0.59
N GLU A 108 2.21 22.25 0.56
CA GLU A 108 0.85 21.98 1.05
C GLU A 108 0.17 20.85 0.27
N PRO A 109 0.16 20.84 -1.07
CA PRO A 109 -0.45 19.74 -1.81
C PRO A 109 0.18 18.38 -1.52
N VAL A 110 1.50 18.30 -1.41
CA VAL A 110 2.19 17.05 -1.04
C VAL A 110 1.71 16.57 0.34
N ALA A 111 1.72 17.45 1.34
CA ALA A 111 1.26 17.11 2.69
C ALA A 111 -0.21 16.67 2.71
N ARG A 112 -1.09 17.35 1.97
CA ARG A 112 -2.52 17.04 1.89
C ARG A 112 -2.78 15.67 1.28
N PHE A 113 -2.13 15.35 0.16
CA PHE A 113 -2.34 14.05 -0.48
C PHE A 113 -1.71 12.90 0.31
N LEU A 114 -0.55 13.11 0.94
CA LEU A 114 0.03 12.13 1.88
C LEU A 114 -0.89 11.86 3.08
N LYS A 115 -1.45 12.92 3.68
CA LYS A 115 -2.45 12.79 4.76
C LYS A 115 -3.71 12.04 4.29
N THR A 116 -4.20 12.37 3.09
CA THR A 116 -5.36 11.70 2.49
C THR A 116 -5.09 10.21 2.29
N TYR A 117 -3.89 9.88 1.78
CA TYR A 117 -3.46 8.50 1.56
C TYR A 117 -3.40 7.70 2.87
N SER A 118 -2.81 8.27 3.94
CA SER A 118 -2.75 7.63 5.26
C SER A 118 -4.14 7.34 5.85
N ILE A 119 -5.05 8.32 5.78
CA ILE A 119 -6.43 8.14 6.28
C ILE A 119 -7.15 7.03 5.50
N TYR A 120 -7.09 7.09 4.17
CA TYR A 120 -7.66 6.07 3.30
C TYR A 120 -7.11 4.68 3.65
N LEU A 121 -5.78 4.58 3.76
CA LEU A 121 -5.09 3.31 3.90
C LEU A 121 -5.46 2.57 5.18
N MET A 122 -5.61 3.28 6.30
CA MET A 122 -6.03 2.66 7.57
C MET A 122 -7.47 2.14 7.52
N ASP A 123 -8.37 2.90 6.89
CA ASP A 123 -9.78 2.52 6.73
C ASP A 123 -9.92 1.31 5.79
N HIS A 124 -9.23 1.36 4.65
CA HIS A 124 -9.19 0.31 3.64
C HIS A 124 -8.66 -1.02 4.21
N MET A 125 -7.48 -1.04 4.82
CA MET A 125 -6.95 -2.26 5.44
C MET A 125 -7.87 -2.82 6.52
N SER A 126 -8.59 -1.97 7.28
CA SER A 126 -9.55 -2.47 8.27
C SER A 126 -10.73 -3.18 7.63
N LYS A 127 -11.16 -2.77 6.43
CA LYS A 127 -12.21 -3.45 5.66
C LYS A 127 -11.68 -4.75 5.06
N GLU A 128 -10.45 -4.75 4.58
CA GLU A 128 -9.79 -5.95 4.05
C GLU A 128 -9.59 -7.02 5.11
N GLU A 129 -9.10 -6.68 6.32
CA GLU A 129 -8.98 -7.66 7.40
C GLU A 129 -10.34 -8.32 7.71
N ASN A 130 -11.42 -7.53 7.76
CA ASN A 130 -12.76 -8.07 7.96
C ASN A 130 -13.23 -8.94 6.78
N PHE A 131 -12.81 -8.61 5.55
CA PHE A 131 -13.10 -9.41 4.36
C PHE A 131 -12.33 -10.74 4.38
N PHE A 132 -11.05 -10.71 4.74
CA PHE A 132 -10.20 -11.89 4.90
C PHE A 132 -10.74 -12.84 5.97
N ASP A 133 -11.13 -12.31 7.13
CA ASP A 133 -11.72 -13.12 8.21
C ASP A 133 -12.97 -13.87 7.74
N LYS A 134 -13.84 -13.21 6.94
CA LYS A 134 -15.02 -13.85 6.34
C LYS A 134 -14.65 -14.88 5.28
N ALA A 135 -13.71 -14.55 4.39
CA ALA A 135 -13.28 -15.43 3.32
C ALA A 135 -12.66 -16.72 3.88
N GLU A 136 -11.77 -16.62 4.88
CA GLU A 136 -11.17 -17.77 5.56
C GLU A 136 -12.19 -18.62 6.34
N ALA A 137 -13.20 -17.99 6.95
CA ALA A 137 -14.21 -18.70 7.74
C ALA A 137 -15.28 -19.40 6.89
N GLU A 138 -15.64 -18.83 5.74
CA GLU A 138 -16.83 -19.21 4.98
C GLU A 138 -16.55 -19.81 3.60
N ILE A 139 -15.39 -19.52 2.99
CA ILE A 139 -15.17 -19.74 1.54
C ILE A 139 -13.91 -20.55 1.27
N LEU A 140 -12.75 -20.09 1.73
CA LEU A 140 -11.45 -20.57 1.27
C LEU A 140 -11.07 -21.90 1.92
N SER A 141 -10.73 -22.88 1.08
CA SER A 141 -10.09 -24.12 1.53
C SER A 141 -8.59 -23.93 1.80
N LYS A 142 -7.99 -24.86 2.54
CA LYS A 142 -6.55 -24.85 2.81
C LYS A 142 -5.73 -25.05 1.54
N GLU A 143 -6.27 -25.82 0.60
CA GLU A 143 -5.67 -26.10 -0.70
C GLU A 143 -5.62 -24.82 -1.55
N GLU A 144 -6.72 -24.07 -1.65
CA GLU A 144 -6.75 -22.79 -2.38
C GLU A 144 -5.82 -21.74 -1.77
N GLU A 145 -5.82 -21.62 -0.44
CA GLU A 145 -4.89 -20.76 0.29
C GLU A 145 -3.41 -21.09 -0.01
N PHE A 146 -3.09 -22.38 -0.12
CA PHE A 146 -1.74 -22.82 -0.45
C PHE A 146 -1.40 -22.57 -1.92
N GLU A 147 -2.33 -22.82 -2.85
CA GLU A 147 -2.12 -22.58 -4.28
C GLU A 147 -1.90 -21.10 -4.59
N MET A 148 -2.72 -20.21 -4.03
CA MET A 148 -2.55 -18.76 -4.17
C MET A 148 -1.22 -18.30 -3.56
N TYR A 149 -0.83 -18.83 -2.40
CA TYR A 149 0.45 -18.51 -1.79
C TYR A 149 1.64 -18.88 -2.67
N GLU A 150 1.60 -20.05 -3.31
CA GLU A 150 2.65 -20.46 -4.25
C GLU A 150 2.64 -19.60 -5.53
N GLN A 151 1.47 -19.18 -6.01
CA GLN A 151 1.37 -18.20 -7.11
C GLN A 151 2.06 -16.87 -6.74
N PHE A 152 1.79 -16.32 -5.56
CA PHE A 152 2.41 -15.06 -5.09
C PHE A 152 3.94 -15.11 -5.09
N LYS A 153 4.52 -16.29 -4.80
CA LYS A 153 5.97 -16.51 -4.74
C LYS A 153 6.61 -16.80 -6.08
N SER A 154 5.87 -17.43 -6.99
CA SER A 154 6.39 -17.89 -8.29
C SER A 154 6.88 -16.74 -9.18
N VAL A 155 6.43 -15.52 -8.94
CA VAL A 155 6.82 -14.34 -9.71
C VAL A 155 8.08 -13.70 -9.10
N MET A 156 9.26 -14.20 -9.48
CA MET A 156 10.56 -13.74 -8.93
C MET A 156 10.76 -12.22 -8.97
N THR A 157 10.27 -11.55 -10.01
CA THR A 157 10.36 -10.09 -10.15
C THR A 157 9.58 -9.37 -9.03
N ILE A 158 8.40 -9.86 -8.67
CA ILE A 158 7.58 -9.30 -7.59
C ILE A 158 8.28 -9.49 -6.25
N SER A 159 8.83 -10.69 -6.00
CA SER A 159 9.57 -10.98 -4.76
C SER A 159 10.78 -10.06 -4.58
N LYS A 160 11.56 -9.83 -5.65
CA LYS A 160 12.69 -8.90 -5.59
C LYS A 160 12.25 -7.46 -5.35
N LYS A 161 11.19 -7.00 -6.04
CA LYS A 161 10.63 -5.66 -5.83
C LYS A 161 10.17 -5.49 -4.37
N MET A 162 9.54 -6.51 -3.79
CA MET A 162 9.11 -6.49 -2.39
C MET A 162 10.29 -6.28 -1.44
N GLU A 163 11.37 -7.06 -1.60
CA GLU A 163 12.58 -6.90 -0.79
C GLU A 163 13.19 -5.49 -0.92
N ASP A 164 13.23 -4.96 -2.14
CA ASP A 164 13.76 -3.62 -2.39
C ASP A 164 12.86 -2.55 -1.75
N MET A 165 11.54 -2.69 -1.80
CA MET A 165 10.62 -1.75 -1.15
C MET A 165 10.74 -1.77 0.37
N ILE A 166 10.92 -2.95 0.99
CA ILE A 166 11.16 -3.07 2.43
C ILE A 166 12.46 -2.35 2.84
N LYS A 167 13.53 -2.46 2.05
CA LYS A 167 14.78 -1.73 2.30
C LYS A 167 14.60 -0.22 2.18
N GLU A 168 13.78 0.24 1.25
CA GLU A 168 13.46 1.66 1.10
C GLU A 168 12.63 2.18 2.29
N ILE A 169 11.69 1.38 2.82
CA ILE A 169 10.99 1.71 4.08
C ILE A 169 11.99 1.80 5.24
N GLU A 170 12.89 0.82 5.40
CA GLU A 170 13.92 0.84 6.45
C GLU A 170 14.86 2.03 6.34
N TYR A 171 15.19 2.44 5.11
CA TYR A 171 15.99 3.64 4.86
C TYR A 171 15.24 4.88 5.35
N LEU A 172 13.98 5.05 4.97
CA LEU A 172 13.16 6.20 5.36
C LEU A 172 12.96 6.24 6.89
N GLU A 173 12.71 5.10 7.51
CA GLU A 173 12.57 4.99 8.95
C GLU A 173 13.79 5.55 9.69
N LYS A 174 15.01 5.39 9.14
CA LYS A 174 16.26 5.86 9.76
C LYS A 174 16.57 7.34 9.52
N GLN A 175 15.76 8.07 8.75
CA GLN A 175 16.03 9.48 8.48
C GLN A 175 15.76 10.35 9.70
N ASP A 176 16.59 11.38 9.89
CA ASP A 176 16.52 12.29 11.05
C ASP A 176 15.14 12.96 11.18
N TRP A 177 14.48 13.27 10.07
CA TRP A 177 13.15 13.90 10.08
C TRP A 177 12.02 12.93 10.47
N VAL A 178 12.25 11.62 10.40
CA VAL A 178 11.32 10.59 10.90
C VAL A 178 11.54 10.33 12.39
N GLN A 179 12.80 10.28 12.81
CA GLN A 179 13.20 9.99 14.20
C GLN A 179 12.88 11.15 15.17
N ASN A 180 12.83 12.40 14.68
CA ASN A 180 12.62 13.61 15.49
C ASN A 180 11.27 14.31 15.24
#